data_AF-A0A819KC50-F1
#
_entry.id   AF-A0A819KC50-F1
#
_cell.length_a   1.000
_cell.length_b   1.000
_cell.length_c   1.000
_cell.angle_alpha   90.00
_cell.angle_beta   90.00
_cell.angle_gamma   90.00
#
_symmetry.space_group_name_H-M   'P 1'
#
loop_
_entity.id
_entity.type
_entity.pdbx_description
1 polymer ?
#
loop_
_entity_poly.entity_id
_entity_poly.type
_entity_poly.pdbx_seq_one_letter_code
_entity_poly.pdbx_strand_id
1 'polypeptide(L)'
;CIPYLSSNSLAACIPSHVDDNLIEDVINKCRENNLSTTTNEQTIIDDIIDNIFISFGEEILKIIPGRVSTEVDARLSFDWQAQINKAKHLID
;
A
#
# COMPACT_ATOMS: atom_id res chain seq x y z
N CYS A 1 -23.82 -10.06 -7.04
CA CYS A 1 -22.50 -10.65 -7.30
C CYS A 1 -21.71 -9.67 -8.14
N ILE A 2 -20.73 -8.98 -7.55
CA ILE A 2 -19.85 -8.05 -8.27
C ILE A 2 -18.82 -8.92 -9.03
N PRO A 3 -18.47 -8.63 -10.30
CA PRO A 3 -17.57 -9.48 -11.06
C PRO A 3 -16.19 -9.48 -10.40
N TYR A 4 -15.72 -10.67 -10.03
CA TYR A 4 -14.35 -10.88 -9.59
C TYR A 4 -13.45 -10.76 -10.82
N LEU A 5 -12.87 -9.59 -11.04
CA LEU A 5 -11.78 -9.44 -11.99
C LEU A 5 -10.62 -10.28 -11.44
N SER A 6 -10.25 -11.35 -12.15
CA SER A 6 -9.09 -12.16 -11.76
C SER A 6 -7.84 -11.27 -11.72
N SER A 7 -6.89 -11.60 -10.83
CA SER A 7 -5.67 -10.79 -10.61
C SER A 7 -4.93 -10.41 -11.90
N ASN A 8 -5.00 -11.27 -12.94
CA ASN A 8 -4.36 -11.03 -14.24
C ASN A 8 -5.09 -10.00 -15.11
N SER A 9 -6.41 -9.83 -14.96
CA SER A 9 -7.18 -8.84 -15.72
C SER A 9 -7.03 -7.42 -15.15
N LEU A 10 -6.71 -7.29 -13.86
CA LEU A 10 -6.48 -6.00 -13.20
C LEU A 10 -5.16 -5.36 -13.63
N ALA A 11 -4.07 -6.15 -13.65
CA ALA A 11 -2.76 -5.67 -14.11
C ALA A 11 -2.78 -5.16 -15.56
N ALA A 12 -3.63 -5.75 -16.41
CA ALA A 12 -3.81 -5.32 -17.80
C ALA A 12 -4.61 -4.00 -17.95
N CYS A 13 -5.35 -3.58 -16.91
CA CYS A 13 -6.15 -2.37 -16.92
C CYS A 13 -5.50 -1.19 -16.17
N ILE A 14 -4.34 -1.40 -15.54
CA ILE A 14 -3.58 -0.29 -14.94
C ILE A 14 -2.93 0.51 -16.08
N PRO A 15 -3.28 1.79 -16.30
CA PRO A 15 -2.61 2.64 -17.27
C PRO A 15 -1.12 2.68 -16.97
N SER A 16 -0.29 2.58 -18.00
CA SER A 16 1.18 2.60 -17.88
C SER A 16 1.74 3.89 -17.28
N HIS A 17 0.90 4.89 -17.02
CA HIS A 17 1.22 6.20 -16.46
C HIS A 17 0.93 6.32 -14.96
N VAL A 18 0.29 5.31 -14.35
CA VAL A 18 -0.10 5.35 -12.93
C VAL A 18 1.13 5.27 -12.00
N ASP A 19 2.29 4.90 -12.51
CA ASP A 19 3.48 4.57 -11.71
C ASP A 19 4.55 5.67 -11.68
N ASP A 20 4.75 6.41 -12.79
CA ASP A 20 6.00 7.15 -13.03
C ASP A 20 6.38 8.16 -11.93
N ASN A 21 5.41 8.75 -11.24
CA ASN A 21 5.65 9.71 -10.15
C ASN A 21 5.08 9.28 -8.78
N LEU A 22 4.37 8.15 -8.70
CA LEU A 22 3.65 7.76 -7.47
C LEU A 22 4.62 7.54 -6.31
N ILE A 23 5.75 6.90 -6.59
CA ILE A 23 6.79 6.63 -5.58
C ILE A 23 7.38 7.95 -5.08
N GLU A 24 7.67 8.90 -5.98
CA GLU A 24 8.21 10.21 -5.60
C GLU A 24 7.21 11.01 -4.76
N ASP A 25 5.94 11.01 -5.17
CA ASP A 25 4.85 11.67 -4.46
C ASP A 25 4.67 11.10 -3.04
N VAL A 26 4.69 9.77 -2.89
CA VAL A 26 4.60 9.12 -1.58
C VAL A 26 5.81 9.47 -0.71
N ILE A 27 7.02 9.41 -1.25
CA ILE A 27 8.22 9.78 -0.50
C ILE A 27 8.16 11.24 -0.05
N ASN A 28 7.71 12.15 -0.92
CA ASN A 28 7.55 13.56 -0.58
C ASN A 28 6.48 13.77 0.49
N LYS A 29 5.34 13.09 0.39
CA LYS A 29 4.27 13.11 1.39
C LYS A 29 4.75 12.58 2.75
N CYS A 30 5.53 11.50 2.77
CA CYS A 30 6.13 10.96 4.01
C CYS A 30 7.14 11.96 4.64
N ARG A 31 7.89 12.70 3.82
CA ARG A 31 8.79 13.77 4.30
C ARG A 31 8.02 14.96 4.87
N GLU A 32 6.97 15.42 4.20
CA GLU A 32 6.16 16.57 4.60
C GLU A 32 5.38 16.33 5.90
N ASN A 33 4.90 15.11 6.12
CA ASN A 33 4.19 14.73 7.34
C ASN A 33 5.09 14.64 8.58
N ASN A 34 6.34 15.11 8.49
CA ASN A 34 7.37 15.03 9.52
C ASN A 34 7.38 13.63 10.14
N LEU A 35 7.81 12.65 9.34
CA LEU A 35 8.06 11.30 9.81
C LEU A 35 8.67 11.36 11.21
N SER A 36 7.82 11.00 12.18
CA SER A 36 7.99 11.28 13.60
C SER A 36 9.43 11.02 13.99
N THR A 37 10.08 12.02 14.62
CA THR A 37 11.20 12.05 15.59
C THR A 37 11.84 10.73 16.11
N THR A 38 11.84 9.65 15.32
CA THR A 38 12.05 8.27 15.72
C THR A 38 13.27 7.76 14.98
N THR A 39 14.27 7.41 15.76
CA THR A 39 15.70 7.28 15.41
C THR A 39 16.06 6.03 14.61
N ASN A 40 15.10 5.35 13.95
CA ASN A 40 15.37 4.07 13.27
C ASN A 40 14.99 4.10 11.79
N GLU A 41 16.01 4.03 10.93
CA GLU A 41 15.89 4.01 9.46
C GLU A 41 14.98 2.88 8.95
N GLN A 42 14.95 1.73 9.63
CA GLN A 42 14.13 0.60 9.20
C GLN A 42 12.64 0.90 9.34
N THR A 43 12.22 1.53 10.44
CA THR A 43 10.82 1.91 10.66
C THR A 43 10.36 2.91 9.60
N ILE A 44 11.23 3.86 9.24
CA ILE A 44 10.98 4.84 8.19
C ILE A 44 10.73 4.15 6.84
N ILE A 45 11.57 3.18 6.50
CA ILE A 45 11.45 2.42 5.25
C ILE A 45 10.15 1.60 5.25
N ASP A 46 9.86 0.92 6.36
CA ASP A 46 8.63 0.10 6.47
C ASP A 46 7.36 0.97 6.32
N ASP A 47 7.34 2.18 6.91
CA ASP A 47 6.21 3.12 6.79
C ASP A 47 6.05 3.66 5.35
N ILE A 48 7.16 3.98 4.69
CA ILE A 48 7.13 4.43 3.28
C ILE A 48 6.57 3.32 2.39
N ILE A 49 7.02 2.08 2.60
CA ILE A 49 6.57 0.92 1.83
C ILE A 49 5.05 0.71 2.01
N ASP A 50 4.54 0.78 3.23
CA ASP A 50 3.10 0.69 3.51
C ASP A 50 2.31 1.77 2.73
N ASN A 51 2.76 3.02 2.78
CA ASN A 51 2.12 4.13 2.08
C ASN A 51 2.14 3.95 0.55
N ILE A 52 3.20 3.36 0.00
CA ILE A 52 3.27 3.03 -1.42
C ILE A 52 2.17 2.02 -1.78
N PHE A 53 2.05 0.92 -1.02
CA PHE A 53 1.03 -0.11 -1.28
C PHE A 53 -0.40 0.43 -1.16
N ILE A 54 -0.67 1.28 -0.17
CA ILE A 54 -1.97 1.92 -0.02
C ILE A 54 -2.27 2.83 -1.22
N SER A 55 -1.31 3.69 -1.59
CA SER A 55 -1.49 4.63 -2.70
C SER A 55 -1.72 3.91 -4.03
N PHE A 56 -1.01 2.80 -4.29
CA PHE A 56 -1.28 1.94 -5.44
C PHE A 56 -2.70 1.36 -5.41
N GLY A 57 -3.14 0.88 -4.23
CA GLY A 57 -4.50 0.37 -4.06
C GLY A 57 -5.56 1.43 -4.37
N GLU A 58 -5.35 2.66 -3.90
CA GLU A 58 -6.23 3.80 -4.19
C GLU A 58 -6.30 4.11 -5.69
N GLU A 59 -5.17 4.12 -6.41
CA GLU A 59 -5.17 4.33 -7.86
C GLU A 59 -5.91 3.22 -8.61
N ILE A 60 -5.78 1.96 -8.18
CA ILE A 60 -6.54 0.85 -8.76
C ILE A 60 -8.04 1.03 -8.51
N LEU A 61 -8.43 1.42 -7.28
CA LEU A 61 -9.83 1.65 -6.91
C LEU A 61 -10.49 2.79 -7.71
N LYS A 62 -9.73 3.76 -8.23
CA LYS A 62 -10.27 4.78 -9.16
C LYS A 62 -10.71 4.19 -10.50
N ILE A 63 -10.14 3.04 -10.89
CA ILE A 63 -10.39 2.39 -12.19
C ILE A 63 -11.48 1.32 -12.06
N ILE A 64 -11.52 0.58 -10.94
CA ILE A 64 -12.44 -0.55 -10.77
C ILE A 64 -13.60 -0.27 -9.80
N PRO A 65 -14.85 -0.62 -10.16
CA PRO A 65 -15.94 -0.66 -9.22
C PRO A 65 -15.85 -1.95 -8.39
N GLY A 66 -15.14 -1.91 -7.27
CA GLY A 66 -14.93 -3.11 -6.47
C GLY A 66 -14.07 -2.90 -5.23
N ARG A 67 -13.15 -3.85 -5.02
CA ARG A 67 -12.21 -3.86 -3.90
C ARG A 67 -10.83 -4.18 -4.44
N VAL A 68 -9.82 -3.65 -3.77
CA VAL A 68 -8.43 -4.06 -3.91
C VAL A 68 -8.03 -4.79 -2.63
N SER A 69 -7.22 -5.83 -2.76
CA SER A 69 -6.63 -6.52 -1.62
C SER A 69 -5.19 -6.08 -1.47
N THR A 70 -4.81 -5.67 -0.26
CA THR A 70 -3.44 -5.33 0.10
C THR A 70 -2.98 -6.31 1.17
N GLU A 71 -1.84 -6.95 0.93
CA GLU A 71 -1.27 -7.95 1.85
C GLU A 71 -0.43 -7.26 2.94
N VAL A 72 -0.37 -7.85 4.14
CA VAL A 72 0.59 -7.45 5.17
C VAL A 72 1.98 -8.05 4.91
N ASP A 73 3.00 -7.52 5.58
CA ASP A 73 4.37 -8.00 5.44
C ASP A 73 4.50 -9.51 5.75
N ALA A 74 5.00 -10.27 4.77
CA ALA A 74 5.20 -11.71 4.86
C ALA A 74 6.16 -12.14 5.99
N ARG A 75 7.04 -11.25 6.47
CA ARG A 75 7.90 -11.51 7.64
C ARG A 75 7.06 -11.80 8.90
N LEU A 76 5.82 -11.31 8.95
CA LEU A 76 4.89 -11.51 10.06
C LEU A 76 4.08 -12.81 9.94
N SER A 77 4.28 -13.64 8.91
CA SER A 77 3.43 -14.82 8.62
C SER A 77 3.22 -15.77 9.81
N PHE A 78 4.18 -15.85 10.74
CA PHE A 78 4.11 -16.73 11.91
C PHE A 78 3.76 -16.00 13.21
N ASP A 79 3.61 -14.67 13.17
CA ASP A 79 3.16 -13.85 14.30
C ASP A 79 1.76 -13.31 14.02
N TRP A 80 0.77 -14.00 14.57
CA TRP A 80 -0.64 -13.65 14.43
C TRP A 80 -0.97 -12.26 14.97
N GLN A 81 -0.41 -11.90 16.13
CA GLN A 81 -0.73 -10.63 16.78
C GLN A 81 -0.11 -9.47 16.00
N ALA A 82 1.12 -9.63 15.51
CA ALA A 82 1.77 -8.65 14.66
C ALA A 82 1.04 -8.48 13.32
N GLN A 83 0.54 -9.56 12.70
CA GLN A 83 -0.29 -9.47 11.49
C GLN A 83 -1.56 -8.64 11.72
N ILE A 84 -2.31 -8.89 12.81
CA ILE A 84 -3.52 -8.12 13.12
C ILE A 84 -3.18 -6.64 13.32
N ASN A 85 -2.11 -6.35 14.07
CA ASN A 85 -1.72 -4.98 14.36
C ASN A 85 -1.32 -4.24 13.07
N LYS A 86 -0.54 -4.90 12.20
CA LYS A 86 -0.14 -4.34 10.90
C LYS A 86 -1.34 -4.14 9.97
N ALA A 87 -2.26 -5.11 9.91
CA ALA A 87 -3.47 -5.00 9.09
C ALA A 87 -4.36 -3.83 9.53
N LYS A 88 -4.50 -3.58 10.83
CA LYS A 88 -5.22 -2.41 11.35
C LYS A 88 -4.52 -1.11 10.99
N HIS A 89 -3.20 -1.06 11.15
CA HIS A 89 -2.40 0.10 10.78
C HIS A 89 -2.56 0.49 9.30
N LEU A 90 -2.74 -0.47 8.40
CA LEU A 90 -2.97 -0.21 6.97
C LEU A 90 -4.38 0.30 6.63
N ILE A 91 -5.35 0.19 7.55
CA ILE A 91 -6.76 0.55 7.32
C ILE A 91 -7.14 1.85 8.04
N ASP A 92 -6.50 2.13 9.19
CA ASP A 92 -6.77 3.29 10.05
C ASP A 92 -6.22 4.61 9.47
#